data_AF-A0A2E6LQW2-F1
#
_entry.id   AF-A0A2E6LQW2-F1
#
_cell.length_a   1.000
_cell.length_b   1.000
_cell.length_c   1.000
_cell.angle_alpha   90.00
_cell.angle_beta   90.00
_cell.angle_gamma   90.00
#
_symmetry.space_group_name_H-M   'P 1'
#
loop_
_entity.id
_entity.type
_entity.pdbx_description
1 polymer ?
#
loop_
_entity_poly.entity_id
_entity_poly.type
_entity_poly.pdbx_seq_one_letter_code
_entity_poly.pdbx_strand_id
1 'polypeptide(L)'
;MGQDTIGRYVWDDDVRADLRMEAVLVLTEMVGDTFSRSVLEDVAETSKFKGSEVRQAAIWGLGKSGMKAYSKLLPYIDDREDNVALHAMGAFGADTPRAVIDSLVADLIAGSPRRAPAASEVLRIINNEHVYATLIEAARNRHCDWILATLGRLSADRLRQKLAGDWLLERLAPMLLLSERGNWLATDSVRADITFLLRQDL
;
A
#
# COMPACT_ATOMS: atom_id res chain seq x y z
N MET A 1 -2.35 25.66 -19.65
CA MET A 1 -1.70 24.76 -20.63
C MET A 1 -2.78 23.80 -21.15
N GLY A 2 -2.86 23.53 -22.45
CA GLY A 2 -3.88 22.61 -23.01
C GLY A 2 -3.48 21.15 -22.83
N GLN A 3 -4.47 20.23 -22.86
CA GLN A 3 -4.25 18.78 -22.76
C GLN A 3 -3.24 18.27 -23.80
N ASP A 4 -3.37 18.70 -25.07
CA ASP A 4 -2.43 18.38 -26.15
C ASP A 4 -1.00 18.80 -25.85
N THR A 5 -0.83 19.94 -25.18
CA THR A 5 0.49 20.45 -24.81
C THR A 5 1.12 19.58 -23.72
N ILE A 6 0.35 19.20 -22.69
CA ILE A 6 0.83 18.33 -21.61
C ILE A 6 1.19 16.95 -22.15
N GLY A 7 0.32 16.36 -22.99
CA GLY A 7 0.59 15.08 -23.63
C GLY A 7 1.90 15.09 -24.42
N ARG A 8 2.18 16.17 -25.17
CA ARG A 8 3.46 16.31 -25.88
C ARG A 8 4.65 16.33 -24.91
N TYR A 9 4.57 17.05 -23.79
CA TYR A 9 5.65 17.06 -22.79
C TYR A 9 5.89 15.69 -22.14
N VAL A 10 4.87 14.84 -22.04
CA VAL A 10 5.03 13.47 -21.55
C VAL A 10 5.74 12.60 -22.59
N TRP A 11 5.29 12.66 -23.85
CA TRP A 11 5.63 11.64 -24.85
C TRP A 11 6.80 11.99 -25.77
N ASP A 12 7.14 13.25 -25.93
CA ASP A 12 8.22 13.68 -26.83
C ASP A 12 9.60 13.29 -26.26
N ASP A 13 10.45 12.70 -27.12
CA ASP A 13 11.78 12.23 -26.76
C ASP A 13 12.78 13.38 -26.60
N ASP A 14 12.55 14.51 -27.27
CA ASP A 14 13.41 15.69 -27.23
C ASP A 14 13.12 16.59 -26.02
N VAL A 15 12.07 16.28 -25.26
CA VAL A 15 11.72 17.00 -24.03
C VAL A 15 12.67 16.64 -22.90
N ARG A 16 13.14 17.67 -22.19
CA ARG A 16 13.98 17.51 -20.99
C ARG A 16 13.28 16.66 -19.94
N ALA A 17 14.04 15.80 -19.27
CA ALA A 17 13.52 14.85 -18.28
C ALA A 17 12.77 15.53 -17.11
N ASP A 18 13.23 16.70 -16.67
CA ASP A 18 12.55 17.47 -15.61
C ASP A 18 11.18 17.98 -16.07
N LEU A 19 11.09 18.52 -17.29
CA LEU A 19 9.80 18.97 -17.84
C LEU A 19 8.82 17.81 -18.07
N ARG A 20 9.33 16.63 -18.41
CA ARG A 20 8.50 15.41 -18.50
C ARG A 20 7.95 15.01 -17.14
N MET A 21 8.79 15.04 -16.10
CA MET A 21 8.36 14.77 -14.73
C MET A 21 7.30 15.78 -14.29
N GLU A 22 7.54 17.08 -14.50
CA GLU A 22 6.58 18.13 -14.18
C GLU A 22 5.25 17.93 -14.92
N ALA A 23 5.27 17.52 -16.20
CA ALA A 23 4.05 17.23 -16.93
C ALA A 23 3.26 16.09 -16.29
N VAL A 24 3.93 15.03 -15.81
CA VAL A 24 3.29 13.91 -15.12
C VAL A 24 2.72 14.35 -13.78
N LEU A 25 3.46 15.16 -13.00
CA LEU A 25 2.98 15.72 -11.73
C LEU A 25 1.78 16.66 -11.94
N VAL A 26 1.78 17.44 -13.02
CA VAL A 26 0.60 18.26 -13.38
C VAL A 26 -0.61 17.37 -13.65
N LEU A 27 -0.45 16.25 -14.36
CA LEU A 27 -1.54 15.30 -14.60
C LEU A 27 -2.07 14.68 -13.29
N THR A 28 -1.24 14.50 -12.27
CA THR A 28 -1.71 13.98 -10.97
C THR A 28 -2.60 14.96 -10.21
N GLU A 29 -2.47 16.26 -10.48
CA GLU A 29 -3.28 17.31 -9.85
C GLU A 29 -4.57 17.62 -10.63
N MET A 30 -4.74 17.07 -11.83
CA MET A 30 -5.93 17.27 -12.69
C MET A 30 -7.08 16.33 -12.32
N VAL A 31 -7.73 16.65 -11.18
CA VAL A 31 -8.83 15.86 -10.60
C VAL A 31 -10.03 15.70 -11.55
N GLY A 32 -10.51 14.47 -11.70
CA GLY A 32 -11.74 14.15 -12.43
C GLY A 32 -11.63 14.19 -13.96
N ASP A 33 -10.44 14.47 -14.49
CA ASP A 33 -10.19 14.53 -15.92
C ASP A 33 -9.89 13.14 -16.52
N THR A 34 -10.70 12.73 -17.50
CA THR A 34 -10.54 11.42 -18.16
C THR A 34 -9.25 11.36 -18.98
N PHE A 35 -8.85 12.47 -19.59
CA PHE A 35 -7.59 12.57 -20.32
C PHE A 35 -6.41 12.30 -19.38
N SER A 36 -6.34 13.00 -18.25
CA SER A 36 -5.24 12.86 -17.30
C SER A 36 -5.11 11.44 -16.79
N ARG A 37 -6.23 10.80 -16.43
CA ARG A 37 -6.24 9.40 -16.03
C ARG A 37 -5.71 8.49 -17.15
N SER A 38 -6.17 8.67 -18.39
CA SER A 38 -5.71 7.87 -19.53
C SER A 38 -4.20 7.98 -19.72
N VAL A 39 -3.66 9.20 -19.69
CA VAL A 39 -2.22 9.42 -19.88
C VAL A 39 -1.42 8.79 -18.74
N LEU A 40 -1.88 8.88 -17.49
CA LEU A 40 -1.20 8.23 -16.37
C LEU A 40 -1.24 6.70 -16.46
N GLU A 41 -2.37 6.11 -16.89
CA GLU A 41 -2.47 4.67 -17.18
C GLU A 41 -1.46 4.27 -18.27
N ASP A 42 -1.40 5.01 -19.38
CA ASP A 42 -0.47 4.75 -20.48
C ASP A 42 1.01 4.87 -20.04
N VAL A 43 1.35 5.87 -19.23
CA VAL A 43 2.70 6.04 -18.65
C VAL A 43 3.07 4.89 -17.70
N ALA A 44 2.09 4.35 -16.96
CA ALA A 44 2.30 3.24 -16.03
C ALA A 44 2.57 1.90 -16.76
N GLU A 45 1.96 1.69 -17.92
CA GLU A 45 1.99 0.44 -18.68
C GLU A 45 3.12 0.36 -19.71
N THR A 46 3.50 1.50 -20.30
CA THR A 46 4.48 1.52 -21.40
C THR A 46 5.89 1.09 -20.97
N SER A 47 6.57 0.34 -21.83
CA SER A 47 7.98 -0.02 -21.63
C SER A 47 8.93 1.18 -21.71
N LYS A 48 8.48 2.31 -22.30
CA LYS A 48 9.28 3.54 -22.44
C LYS A 48 9.77 4.08 -21.10
N PHE A 49 8.97 3.96 -20.05
CA PHE A 49 9.28 4.50 -18.73
C PHE A 49 9.70 3.43 -17.71
N LYS A 50 10.05 2.23 -18.20
CA LYS A 50 10.56 1.16 -17.34
C LYS A 50 11.82 1.60 -16.61
N GLY A 51 11.90 1.39 -15.29
CA GLY A 51 13.01 1.84 -14.45
C GLY A 51 13.06 3.35 -14.20
N SER A 52 12.10 4.13 -14.69
CA SER A 52 12.06 5.59 -14.52
C SER A 52 11.19 6.01 -13.34
N GLU A 53 11.57 7.10 -12.67
CA GLU A 53 10.73 7.78 -11.68
C GLU A 53 9.43 8.31 -12.30
N VAL A 54 9.42 8.60 -13.61
CA VAL A 54 8.20 9.03 -14.32
C VAL A 54 7.08 7.99 -14.20
N ARG A 55 7.41 6.70 -14.33
CA ARG A 55 6.45 5.61 -14.16
C ARG A 55 5.93 5.53 -12.73
N GLN A 56 6.82 5.72 -11.75
CA GLN A 56 6.49 5.70 -10.33
C GLN A 56 5.54 6.85 -9.97
N ALA A 57 5.83 8.06 -10.48
CA ALA A 57 4.99 9.24 -10.30
C ALA A 57 3.60 9.05 -10.92
N ALA A 58 3.50 8.44 -12.10
CA ALA A 58 2.21 8.16 -12.72
C ALA A 58 1.38 7.18 -11.91
N ILE A 59 1.98 6.08 -11.44
CA ILE A 59 1.32 5.08 -10.59
C ILE A 59 0.89 5.68 -9.26
N TRP A 60 1.74 6.51 -8.65
CA TRP A 60 1.38 7.28 -7.46
C TRP A 60 0.17 8.19 -7.71
N GLY A 61 0.18 8.91 -8.82
CA GLY A 61 -0.89 9.81 -9.26
C GLY A 61 -2.24 9.13 -9.44
N LEU A 62 -2.27 7.89 -9.96
CA LEU A 62 -3.51 7.12 -10.10
C LEU A 62 -4.26 6.96 -8.77
N GLY A 63 -3.54 6.82 -7.65
CA GLY A 63 -4.12 6.66 -6.32
C GLY A 63 -4.27 7.93 -5.50
N LYS A 64 -3.49 8.98 -5.80
CA LYS A 64 -3.52 10.25 -5.07
C LYS A 64 -4.50 11.27 -5.67
N SER A 65 -4.64 12.38 -4.95
CA SER A 65 -5.39 13.61 -5.25
C SER A 65 -6.44 13.49 -6.37
N GLY A 66 -7.69 13.24 -5.97
CA GLY A 66 -8.86 13.36 -6.84
C GLY A 66 -9.06 12.29 -7.92
N MET A 67 -8.03 11.54 -8.32
CA MET A 67 -8.18 10.43 -9.26
C MET A 67 -8.68 9.17 -8.57
N LYS A 68 -8.04 8.77 -7.46
CA LYS A 68 -8.47 7.66 -6.58
C LYS A 68 -8.85 6.39 -7.34
N ALA A 69 -8.15 6.11 -8.44
CA ALA A 69 -8.37 4.96 -9.31
C ALA A 69 -7.77 3.68 -8.69
N TYR A 70 -8.16 3.36 -7.45
CA TYR A 70 -7.50 2.33 -6.64
C TYR A 70 -7.50 0.93 -7.29
N SER A 71 -8.52 0.59 -8.07
CA SER A 71 -8.55 -0.67 -8.82
C SER A 71 -7.43 -0.76 -9.87
N LYS A 72 -7.01 0.37 -10.44
CA LYS A 72 -5.92 0.46 -11.42
C LYS A 72 -4.54 0.31 -10.78
N LEU A 73 -4.42 0.46 -9.46
CA LEU A 73 -3.17 0.22 -8.74
C LEU A 73 -2.91 -1.26 -8.51
N LEU A 74 -3.97 -2.09 -8.48
CA LEU A 74 -3.85 -3.50 -8.13
C LEU A 74 -2.78 -4.24 -8.94
N PRO A 75 -2.64 -4.09 -10.27
CA PRO A 75 -1.58 -4.78 -11.02
C PRO A 75 -0.14 -4.44 -10.60
N TYR A 76 0.07 -3.34 -9.89
CA TYR A 76 1.40 -2.80 -9.59
C TYR A 76 1.89 -3.06 -8.17
N ILE A 77 1.05 -3.50 -7.24
CA ILE A 77 1.45 -3.65 -5.82
C ILE A 77 2.53 -4.72 -5.61
N ASP A 78 2.68 -5.66 -6.55
CA ASP A 78 3.73 -6.68 -6.56
C ASP A 78 4.63 -6.61 -7.80
N ASP A 79 4.69 -5.44 -8.45
CA ASP A 79 5.58 -5.18 -9.59
C ASP A 79 7.02 -5.61 -9.28
N ARG A 80 7.75 -6.10 -10.29
CA ARG A 80 9.13 -6.58 -10.12
C ARG A 80 10.11 -5.44 -9.83
N GLU A 81 9.77 -4.21 -10.20
CA GLU A 81 10.49 -3.01 -9.81
C GLU A 81 10.00 -2.57 -8.42
N ASP A 82 10.83 -2.78 -7.39
CA ASP A 82 10.44 -2.54 -5.99
C ASP A 82 9.93 -1.10 -5.76
N ASN A 83 10.56 -0.10 -6.38
CA ASN A 83 10.10 1.29 -6.27
C ASN A 83 8.69 1.48 -6.84
N VAL A 84 8.32 0.77 -7.91
CA VAL A 84 6.97 0.84 -8.47
C VAL A 84 5.97 0.19 -7.52
N ALA A 85 6.29 -0.97 -6.98
CA ALA A 85 5.46 -1.63 -5.97
C ALA A 85 5.24 -0.74 -4.75
N LEU A 86 6.29 -0.09 -4.23
CA LEU A 86 6.21 0.83 -3.10
C LEU A 86 5.30 2.02 -3.39
N HIS A 87 5.42 2.66 -4.56
CA HIS A 87 4.55 3.78 -4.94
C HIS A 87 3.10 3.32 -5.13
N ALA A 88 2.85 2.16 -5.75
CA ALA A 88 1.52 1.61 -5.89
C ALA A 88 0.87 1.35 -4.53
N MET A 89 1.58 0.71 -3.59
CA MET A 89 1.06 0.41 -2.26
C MET A 89 0.79 1.68 -1.44
N GLY A 90 1.71 2.66 -1.49
CA GLY A 90 1.57 3.93 -0.79
C GLY A 90 0.48 4.85 -1.37
N ALA A 91 0.03 4.60 -2.59
CA ALA A 91 -0.98 5.42 -3.27
C ALA A 91 -2.41 5.16 -2.76
N PHE A 92 -2.68 4.02 -2.11
CA PHE A 92 -3.98 3.73 -1.50
C PHE A 92 -4.33 4.69 -0.35
N GLY A 93 -5.63 4.82 -0.09
CA GLY A 93 -6.19 5.68 0.98
C GLY A 93 -7.27 4.99 1.80
N ALA A 94 -7.62 5.57 2.95
CA ALA A 94 -8.66 5.03 3.84
C ALA A 94 -10.06 4.97 3.21
N ASP A 95 -10.29 5.74 2.14
CA ASP A 95 -11.50 5.76 1.33
C ASP A 95 -11.49 4.74 0.17
N THR A 96 -10.55 3.78 0.19
CA THR A 96 -10.51 2.68 -0.79
C THR A 96 -11.84 1.91 -0.79
N PRO A 97 -12.48 1.71 -1.97
CA PRO A 97 -13.74 0.99 -2.08
C PRO A 97 -13.66 -0.45 -1.57
N ARG A 98 -14.77 -0.93 -1.03
CA ARG A 98 -14.90 -2.30 -0.50
C ARG A 98 -14.44 -3.38 -1.48
N ALA A 99 -14.86 -3.28 -2.75
CA ALA A 99 -14.48 -4.25 -3.78
C ALA A 99 -12.95 -4.40 -3.97
N VAL A 100 -12.19 -3.31 -3.78
CA VAL A 100 -10.73 -3.33 -3.87
C VAL A 100 -10.14 -4.00 -2.62
N ILE A 101 -10.69 -3.71 -1.44
CA ILE A 101 -10.31 -4.38 -0.18
C ILE A 101 -10.59 -5.88 -0.27
N ASP A 102 -11.75 -6.28 -0.78
CA ASP A 102 -12.14 -7.68 -0.93
C ASP A 102 -11.18 -8.42 -1.89
N SER A 103 -10.74 -7.74 -2.96
CA SER A 103 -9.73 -8.27 -3.89
C SER A 103 -8.37 -8.48 -3.21
N LEU A 104 -7.93 -7.54 -2.38
CA LEU A 104 -6.69 -7.67 -1.60
C LEU A 104 -6.77 -8.80 -0.56
N VAL A 105 -7.93 -9.01 0.05
CA VAL A 105 -8.15 -10.15 0.97
C VAL A 105 -8.10 -11.47 0.19
N ALA A 106 -8.65 -11.52 -1.03
CA ALA A 106 -8.52 -12.69 -1.89
C ALA A 106 -7.04 -12.97 -2.25
N ASP A 107 -6.23 -11.94 -2.47
CA ASP A 107 -4.79 -12.07 -2.69
C ASP A 107 -4.06 -12.70 -1.49
N LEU A 108 -4.43 -12.32 -0.26
CA LEU A 108 -3.91 -12.96 0.97
C LEU A 108 -4.26 -14.45 1.04
N ILE A 109 -5.50 -14.78 0.67
CA ILE A 109 -6.00 -16.15 0.67
C ILE A 109 -5.30 -17.00 -0.39
N ALA A 110 -5.03 -16.43 -1.56
CA ALA A 110 -4.29 -17.08 -2.62
C ALA A 110 -2.82 -17.34 -2.22
N GLY A 111 -2.26 -16.48 -1.35
CA GLY A 111 -1.00 -16.75 -0.66
C GLY A 111 0.25 -16.68 -1.54
N SER A 112 0.19 -16.00 -2.69
CA SER A 112 1.34 -15.85 -3.58
C SER A 112 2.52 -15.15 -2.87
N PRO A 113 3.77 -15.64 -2.98
CA PRO A 113 4.89 -15.19 -2.15
C PRO A 113 5.23 -13.70 -2.22
N ARG A 114 4.97 -13.04 -3.36
CA ARG A 114 5.18 -11.58 -3.52
C ARG A 114 3.89 -10.80 -3.36
N ARG A 115 2.79 -11.36 -3.86
CA ARG A 115 1.47 -10.70 -3.88
C ARG A 115 0.83 -10.60 -2.50
N ALA A 116 0.86 -11.68 -1.71
CA ALA A 116 0.26 -11.70 -0.39
C ALA A 116 0.90 -10.70 0.59
N PRO A 117 2.24 -10.61 0.74
CA PRO A 117 2.82 -9.58 1.60
C PRO A 117 2.55 -8.15 1.09
N ALA A 118 2.53 -7.93 -0.23
CA ALA A 118 2.13 -6.64 -0.79
C ALA A 118 0.69 -6.29 -0.44
N ALA A 119 -0.27 -7.20 -0.66
CA ALA A 119 -1.67 -7.01 -0.29
C ALA A 119 -1.84 -6.76 1.21
N SER A 120 -1.07 -7.46 2.06
CA SER A 120 -1.07 -7.25 3.50
C SER A 120 -0.63 -5.83 3.86
N GLU A 121 0.36 -5.29 3.17
CA GLU A 121 0.84 -3.93 3.41
C GLU A 121 -0.16 -2.87 2.93
N VAL A 122 -0.78 -3.09 1.77
CA VAL A 122 -1.86 -2.22 1.27
C VAL A 122 -3.03 -2.17 2.25
N LEU A 123 -3.47 -3.33 2.76
CA LEU A 123 -4.56 -3.39 3.75
C LEU A 123 -4.19 -2.65 5.05
N ARG A 124 -2.91 -2.75 5.49
CA ARG A 124 -2.38 -1.99 6.62
C ARG A 124 -2.34 -0.49 6.35
N ILE A 125 -2.10 -0.06 5.12
CA ILE A 125 -2.13 1.36 4.73
C ILE A 125 -3.57 1.89 4.69
N ILE A 126 -4.51 1.11 4.14
CA ILE A 126 -5.93 1.47 4.08
C ILE A 126 -6.54 1.62 5.48
N ASN A 127 -6.31 0.65 6.37
CA ASN A 127 -6.63 0.69 7.81
C ASN A 127 -8.02 1.26 8.19
N ASN A 128 -9.05 0.96 7.40
CA ASN A 128 -10.42 1.41 7.65
C ASN A 128 -11.27 0.29 8.27
N GLU A 129 -12.49 0.63 8.70
CA GLU A 129 -13.40 -0.31 9.37
C GLU A 129 -13.72 -1.56 8.53
N HIS A 130 -13.80 -1.44 7.21
CA HIS A 130 -14.09 -2.56 6.31
C HIS A 130 -12.93 -3.55 6.23
N VAL A 131 -11.67 -3.06 6.29
CA VAL A 131 -10.48 -3.94 6.39
C VAL A 131 -10.57 -4.83 7.64
N TYR A 132 -10.88 -4.26 8.81
CA TYR A 132 -11.03 -5.04 10.03
C TYR A 132 -12.15 -6.07 9.91
N ALA A 133 -13.34 -5.64 9.46
CA ALA A 133 -14.50 -6.53 9.35
C ALA A 133 -14.20 -7.74 8.44
N THR A 134 -13.66 -7.48 7.25
CA THR A 134 -13.40 -8.51 6.24
C THR A 134 -12.31 -9.49 6.66
N LEU A 135 -11.22 -8.99 7.26
CA LEU A 135 -10.13 -9.85 7.74
C LEU A 135 -10.56 -10.71 8.94
N ILE A 136 -11.34 -10.15 9.88
CA ILE A 136 -11.85 -10.90 11.04
C ILE A 136 -12.81 -12.00 10.58
N GLU A 137 -13.73 -11.68 9.66
CA GLU A 137 -14.63 -12.67 9.09
C GLU A 137 -13.86 -13.79 8.37
N ALA A 138 -12.90 -13.42 7.52
CA ALA A 138 -12.06 -14.38 6.81
C ALA A 138 -11.29 -15.29 7.78
N ALA A 139 -10.72 -14.73 8.86
CA ALA A 139 -9.97 -15.48 9.88
C ALA A 139 -10.85 -16.48 10.66
N ARG A 140 -12.13 -16.15 10.87
CA ARG A 140 -13.09 -17.05 11.53
C ARG A 140 -13.51 -18.20 10.61
N ASN A 141 -13.67 -17.93 9.32
CA ASN A 141 -14.17 -18.89 8.35
C ASN A 141 -13.09 -19.79 7.75
N ARG A 142 -11.81 -19.39 7.81
CA ARG A 142 -10.70 -20.11 7.20
C ARG A 142 -9.41 -19.93 7.99
N HIS A 143 -8.66 -21.03 8.10
CA HIS A 143 -7.26 -20.96 8.51
C HIS A 143 -6.40 -20.41 7.36
N CYS A 144 -5.91 -19.17 7.50
CA CYS A 144 -4.98 -18.56 6.55
C CYS A 144 -3.96 -17.71 7.32
N ASP A 145 -2.69 -18.11 7.27
CA ASP A 145 -1.62 -17.46 8.04
C ASP A 145 -1.40 -16.02 7.60
N TRP A 146 -1.56 -15.72 6.31
CA TRP A 146 -1.49 -14.35 5.79
C TRP A 146 -2.58 -13.45 6.38
N ILE A 147 -3.81 -13.93 6.52
CA ILE A 147 -4.89 -13.16 7.16
C ILE A 147 -4.55 -12.84 8.61
N LEU A 148 -4.05 -13.83 9.36
CA LEU A 148 -3.66 -13.64 10.76
C LEU A 148 -2.47 -12.67 10.88
N ALA A 149 -1.46 -12.84 10.03
CA ALA A 149 -0.30 -11.95 9.98
C ALA A 149 -0.70 -10.51 9.64
N THR A 150 -1.63 -10.32 8.68
CA THR A 150 -2.14 -8.99 8.34
C THR A 150 -2.90 -8.38 9.52
N LEU A 151 -3.78 -9.13 10.19
CA LEU A 151 -4.43 -8.68 11.42
C LEU A 151 -3.38 -8.28 12.47
N GLY A 152 -2.39 -9.12 12.74
CA GLY A 152 -1.31 -8.83 13.70
C GLY A 152 -0.52 -7.53 13.42
N ARG A 153 -0.53 -7.03 12.18
CA ARG A 153 0.11 -5.77 11.77
C ARG A 153 -0.79 -4.53 11.86
N LEU A 154 -2.08 -4.70 12.11
CA LEU A 154 -3.02 -3.59 12.32
C LEU A 154 -2.88 -3.01 13.74
N SER A 155 -3.65 -1.97 14.04
CA SER A 155 -3.64 -1.35 15.37
C SER A 155 -4.10 -2.36 16.44
N ALA A 156 -3.18 -2.72 17.34
CA ALA A 156 -3.43 -3.66 18.43
C ALA A 156 -4.59 -3.22 19.34
N ASP A 157 -4.68 -1.91 19.65
CA ASP A 157 -5.73 -1.35 20.50
C ASP A 157 -7.11 -1.54 19.85
N ARG A 158 -7.22 -1.23 18.55
CA ARG A 158 -8.47 -1.43 17.79
C ARG A 158 -8.84 -2.90 17.68
N LEU A 159 -7.86 -3.79 17.44
CA LEU A 159 -8.13 -5.22 17.38
C LEU A 159 -8.62 -5.79 18.70
N ARG A 160 -7.98 -5.43 19.82
CA ARG A 160 -8.43 -5.85 21.15
C ARG A 160 -9.85 -5.39 21.43
N GLN A 161 -10.20 -4.15 21.06
CA GLN A 161 -11.55 -3.66 21.19
C GLN A 161 -12.56 -4.46 20.35
N LYS A 162 -12.21 -4.76 19.09
CA LYS A 162 -13.08 -5.49 18.15
C LYS A 162 -13.22 -6.98 18.47
N LEU A 163 -12.21 -7.57 19.11
CA LEU A 163 -12.12 -9.00 19.42
C LEU A 163 -12.26 -9.27 20.92
N ALA A 164 -12.84 -8.34 21.68
CA ALA A 164 -13.05 -8.53 23.11
C ALA A 164 -13.94 -9.76 23.37
N GLY A 165 -13.38 -10.77 24.04
CA GLY A 165 -14.05 -12.05 24.30
C GLY A 165 -14.08 -13.01 23.09
N ASP A 166 -13.39 -12.69 21.99
CA ASP A 166 -13.26 -13.56 20.83
C ASP A 166 -11.98 -14.42 20.92
N TRP A 167 -12.10 -15.71 20.61
CA TRP A 167 -10.97 -16.66 20.58
C TRP A 167 -9.85 -16.23 19.62
N LEU A 168 -10.18 -15.48 18.57
CA LEU A 168 -9.22 -14.97 17.61
C LEU A 168 -8.19 -14.05 18.27
N LEU A 169 -8.55 -13.36 19.35
CA LEU A 169 -7.63 -12.50 20.08
C LEU A 169 -6.49 -13.30 20.73
N GLU A 170 -6.79 -14.46 21.32
CA GLU A 170 -5.78 -15.36 21.89
C GLU A 170 -4.81 -15.85 20.81
N ARG A 171 -5.36 -16.16 19.64
CA ARG A 171 -4.56 -16.60 18.49
C ARG A 171 -3.66 -15.49 17.93
N LEU A 172 -4.11 -14.24 17.96
CA LEU A 172 -3.32 -13.09 17.54
C LEU A 172 -2.34 -12.61 18.61
N ALA A 173 -2.51 -13.01 19.87
CA ALA A 173 -1.71 -12.51 21.00
C ALA A 173 -0.19 -12.55 20.76
N PRO A 174 0.40 -13.62 20.20
CA PRO A 174 1.84 -13.64 19.91
C PRO A 174 2.27 -12.59 18.89
N MET A 175 1.44 -12.31 17.88
CA MET A 175 1.74 -11.32 16.85
C MET A 175 1.61 -9.89 17.40
N LEU A 176 0.65 -9.66 18.29
CA LEU A 176 0.45 -8.36 18.93
C LEU A 176 1.62 -7.96 19.82
N LEU A 177 2.43 -8.90 20.31
CA LEU A 177 3.68 -8.60 21.04
C LEU A 177 4.72 -7.87 20.19
N LEU A 178 4.62 -7.95 18.86
CA LEU A 178 5.51 -7.24 17.93
C LEU A 178 5.10 -5.78 17.71
N SER A 179 3.88 -5.39 18.13
CA SER A 179 3.45 -4.00 18.06
C SER A 179 4.08 -3.18 19.19
N GLU A 180 4.47 -1.94 18.91
CA GLU A 180 5.12 -1.03 19.88
C GLU A 180 4.33 -0.87 21.18
N ARG A 181 3.00 -0.98 21.12
CA ARG A 181 2.09 -0.88 22.27
C ARG A 181 1.66 -2.21 22.86
N GLY A 182 2.01 -3.32 22.21
CA GLY A 182 1.63 -4.66 22.66
C GLY A 182 2.61 -5.27 23.66
N ASN A 183 3.82 -4.72 23.75
CA ASN A 183 4.88 -5.22 24.61
C ASN A 183 5.81 -4.07 24.99
N TRP A 184 6.16 -3.94 26.27
CA TRP A 184 7.08 -2.91 26.76
C TRP A 184 8.47 -3.00 26.10
N LEU A 185 8.90 -4.21 25.73
CA LEU A 185 10.15 -4.45 24.98
C LEU A 185 10.10 -3.95 23.54
N ALA A 186 8.91 -3.75 22.96
CA ALA A 186 8.76 -3.33 21.56
C ALA A 186 8.87 -1.82 21.38
N THR A 187 9.02 -1.05 22.46
CA THR A 187 9.21 0.40 22.39
C THR A 187 10.62 0.76 21.90
N ASP A 188 10.75 1.86 21.16
CA ASP A 188 12.06 2.30 20.65
C ASP A 188 13.05 2.62 21.77
N SER A 189 12.56 3.17 22.89
CA SER A 189 13.37 3.45 24.09
C SER A 189 14.02 2.17 24.62
N VAL A 190 13.23 1.12 24.84
CA VAL A 190 13.75 -0.13 25.40
C VAL A 190 14.65 -0.85 24.39
N ARG A 191 14.35 -0.76 23.08
CA ARG A 191 15.27 -1.29 22.05
C ARG A 191 16.61 -0.56 22.05
N ALA A 192 16.62 0.76 22.21
CA ALA A 192 17.84 1.55 22.33
C ALA A 192 18.61 1.18 23.60
N ASP A 193 17.92 1.04 24.74
CA ASP A 193 18.53 0.63 26.02
C ASP A 193 19.17 -0.76 25.93
N ILE A 194 18.47 -1.75 25.36
CA ILE A 194 19.02 -3.09 25.13
C ILE A 194 20.22 -3.03 24.20
N THR A 195 20.13 -2.27 23.09
CA THR A 195 21.25 -2.11 22.15
C THR A 195 22.46 -1.47 22.83
N PHE A 196 22.23 -0.49 23.70
CA PHE A 196 23.27 0.14 24.50
C PHE A 196 23.91 -0.86 25.47
N LEU A 197 23.11 -1.58 26.26
CA LEU A 197 23.58 -2.61 27.20
C LEU A 197 24.37 -3.72 26.50
N LEU A 198 23.91 -4.19 25.34
CA LEU A 198 24.63 -5.20 24.53
C LEU A 198 25.95 -4.68 23.94
N ARG A 199 26.12 -3.35 23.83
CA ARG A 199 27.39 -2.73 23.43
C ARG A 199 28.31 -2.46 24.62
N GLN A 200 27.84 -2.64 25.86
CA GLN A 200 28.64 -2.46 27.07
C GLN A 200 29.53 -3.68 27.37
N ASP A 201 30.11 -4.33 26.36
CA ASP A 201 31.04 -5.43 26.63
C ASP A 201 32.19 -4.96 27.54
N LEU A 202 32.21 -5.64 28.70
CA LEU A 202 33.28 -5.84 29.67
C LEU A 202 34.54 -6.44 29.03
#